data_AF-A0A101XZ30-F1
#
_entry.id   AF-A0A101XZ30-F1
#
_cell.length_a   1.000
_cell.length_b   1.000
_cell.length_c   1.000
_cell.angle_alpha   90.00
_cell.angle_beta   90.00
_cell.angle_gamma   90.00
#
_symmetry.space_group_name_H-M   'P 1'
#
loop_
_entity.id
_entity.type
_entity.pdbx_description
1 polymer ?
#
loop_
_entity_poly.entity_id
_entity_poly.type
_entity_poly.pdbx_seq_one_letter_code
_entity_poly.pdbx_strand_id
1 'polypeptide(L)'
;MKRDIQHVPYGYEPPAKERKGTLIFYDSFEHITDYELEAAANTAAERKFTKLVLYPLHEETVRRMSKEPVRSYYKREDRLHEWKRDQGRSFITIETLEGKRKKYTPLDTALRHISDVYPPPYFLYLTPETANLFASYSSFEEWIVKLRLILSAEPQQLHPRLVKFSHRWDVAGAVREE
;
A
#
# COMPACT_ATOMS: atom_id res chain seq x y z
N MET A 1 -9.74 -37.81 -24.77
CA MET A 1 -9.29 -36.44 -24.45
C MET A 1 -7.80 -36.33 -24.77
N LYS A 2 -7.45 -35.71 -25.91
CA LYS A 2 -6.05 -35.46 -26.26
C LYS A 2 -5.54 -34.29 -25.41
N ARG A 3 -4.54 -34.54 -24.57
CA ARG A 3 -3.80 -33.50 -23.86
C ARG A 3 -2.75 -32.97 -24.82
N ASP A 4 -2.97 -31.76 -25.34
CA ASP A 4 -1.96 -31.02 -26.08
C ASP A 4 -0.84 -30.62 -25.10
N ILE A 5 0.31 -31.27 -25.23
CA ILE A 5 1.50 -30.96 -24.45
C ILE A 5 2.24 -29.86 -25.22
N GLN A 6 2.05 -28.62 -24.79
CA GLN A 6 2.79 -27.48 -25.34
C GLN A 6 4.27 -27.57 -24.92
N HIS A 7 5.13 -27.95 -25.86
CA HIS A 7 6.58 -27.87 -25.72
C HIS A 7 7.01 -26.40 -25.79
N VAL A 8 7.42 -25.83 -24.65
CA VAL A 8 8.12 -24.54 -24.62
C VAL A 8 9.64 -24.78 -24.75
N PRO A 9 10.34 -24.08 -25.65
CA PRO A 9 11.78 -24.22 -25.83
C PRO A 9 12.58 -23.62 -24.66
N TYR A 10 13.73 -24.22 -24.37
CA TYR A 10 14.69 -23.82 -23.33
C TYR A 10 15.28 -22.44 -23.69
N GLY A 11 15.00 -21.41 -22.88
CA GLY A 11 15.37 -20.01 -23.15
C GLY A 11 14.20 -19.02 -23.22
N TYR A 12 12.96 -19.44 -22.89
CA TYR A 12 11.85 -18.50 -22.71
C TYR A 12 12.03 -17.65 -21.45
N GLU A 13 12.62 -16.47 -21.59
CA GLU A 13 12.45 -15.39 -20.60
C GLU A 13 10.97 -14.96 -20.66
N PRO A 14 10.19 -15.16 -19.58
CA PRO A 14 8.84 -14.65 -19.55
C PRO A 14 8.91 -13.14 -19.78
N PRO A 15 8.13 -12.56 -20.71
CA PRO A 15 8.10 -11.11 -20.86
C PRO A 15 7.85 -10.51 -19.48
N ALA A 16 8.73 -9.59 -19.06
CA ALA A 16 8.73 -9.00 -17.73
C ALA A 16 7.29 -8.62 -17.37
N LYS A 17 6.76 -9.28 -16.32
CA LYS A 17 5.35 -9.20 -15.93
C LYS A 17 4.93 -7.74 -15.80
N GLU A 18 4.26 -7.20 -16.82
CA GLU A 18 3.56 -5.92 -16.77
C GLU A 18 2.42 -6.01 -15.74
N ARG A 19 2.74 -5.97 -14.45
CA ARG A 19 1.75 -6.10 -13.39
C ARG A 19 1.22 -4.72 -13.01
N LYS A 20 0.23 -4.26 -13.79
CA LYS A 20 -0.57 -3.06 -13.54
C LYS A 20 -1.54 -3.28 -12.36
N GLY A 21 -1.01 -3.41 -11.15
CA GLY A 21 -1.77 -3.63 -9.91
C GLY A 21 -2.35 -2.36 -9.28
N THR A 22 -2.84 -2.50 -8.04
CA THR A 22 -3.32 -1.39 -7.21
C THR A 22 -2.28 -1.09 -6.13
N LEU A 23 -1.83 0.16 -6.06
CA LEU A 23 -0.98 0.66 -4.97
C LEU A 23 -1.88 1.34 -3.93
N ILE A 24 -1.82 0.89 -2.68
CA ILE A 24 -2.59 1.44 -1.57
C ILE A 24 -1.62 2.14 -0.63
N PHE A 25 -1.71 3.44 -0.47
CA PHE A 25 -1.00 4.18 0.56
C PHE A 25 -1.83 4.19 1.84
N TYR A 26 -1.44 3.36 2.80
CA TYR A 26 -2.14 3.20 4.08
C TYR A 26 -1.41 3.97 5.17
N ASP A 27 -1.99 5.11 5.58
CA ASP A 27 -1.45 5.97 6.63
C ASP A 27 -2.54 6.83 7.27
N SER A 28 -2.26 7.38 8.44
CA SER A 28 -2.96 8.52 9.01
C SER A 28 -2.92 9.77 8.13
N PHE A 29 -1.85 10.00 7.35
CA PHE A 29 -1.60 11.27 6.65
C PHE A 29 -1.51 12.50 7.57
N GLU A 30 -1.25 12.31 8.86
CA GLU A 30 -1.06 13.43 9.79
C GLU A 30 0.26 14.17 9.49
N HIS A 31 1.35 13.39 9.40
CA HIS A 31 2.72 13.89 9.18
C HIS A 31 3.21 13.79 7.75
N ILE A 32 2.41 13.17 6.87
CA ILE A 32 2.77 13.00 5.47
C ILE A 32 2.73 14.36 4.78
N THR A 33 3.87 14.75 4.22
CA THR A 33 4.05 15.98 3.45
C THR A 33 3.56 15.81 2.01
N ASP A 34 3.35 16.93 1.31
CA ASP A 34 2.96 16.89 -0.10
C ASP A 34 4.08 16.28 -0.97
N TYR A 35 5.34 16.44 -0.55
CA TYR A 35 6.49 15.79 -1.18
C TYR A 35 6.43 14.26 -1.06
N GLU A 36 6.03 13.72 0.08
CA GLU A 36 5.88 12.27 0.26
C GLU A 36 4.67 11.71 -0.49
N LEU A 37 3.57 12.48 -0.57
CA LEU A 37 2.44 12.13 -1.44
C LEU A 37 2.86 12.08 -2.91
N GLU A 38 3.64 13.06 -3.35
CA GLU A 38 4.21 13.13 -4.69
C GLU A 38 5.14 11.94 -4.95
N ALA A 39 6.01 11.59 -4.00
CA ALA A 39 6.89 10.42 -4.09
C ALA A 39 6.09 9.12 -4.24
N ALA A 40 4.99 8.96 -3.51
CA ALA A 40 4.10 7.81 -3.67
C ALA A 40 3.41 7.80 -5.04
N ALA A 41 2.99 8.96 -5.55
CA ALA A 41 2.39 9.10 -6.89
C ALA A 41 3.39 8.84 -8.02
N ASN A 42 4.65 9.22 -7.84
CA ASN A 42 5.72 8.96 -8.79
C ASN A 42 6.11 7.49 -8.77
N THR A 43 6.25 6.89 -7.58
CA THR A 43 6.39 5.43 -7.44
C THR A 43 5.23 4.70 -8.13
N ALA A 44 4.01 5.23 -7.99
CA ALA A 44 2.83 4.66 -8.63
C ALA A 44 2.95 4.66 -10.17
N ALA A 45 3.39 5.79 -10.72
CA ALA A 45 3.55 6.02 -12.16
C ALA A 45 4.72 5.23 -12.75
N GLU A 46 5.90 5.27 -12.12
CA GLU A 46 7.12 4.57 -12.54
C GLU A 46 6.91 3.06 -12.63
N ARG A 47 6.24 2.50 -11.62
CA ARG A 47 5.90 1.07 -11.57
C ARG A 47 4.63 0.72 -12.36
N LYS A 48 4.05 1.70 -13.08
CA LYS A 48 2.90 1.56 -13.97
C LYS A 48 1.67 0.93 -13.30
N PHE A 49 1.39 1.32 -12.05
CA PHE A 49 0.17 0.89 -11.36
C PHE A 49 -1.07 1.47 -12.04
N THR A 50 -2.18 0.72 -12.03
CA THR A 50 -3.45 1.21 -12.61
C THR A 50 -4.14 2.21 -11.71
N LYS A 51 -3.96 2.09 -10.39
CA LYS A 51 -4.56 2.96 -9.39
C LYS A 51 -3.62 3.18 -8.21
N LEU A 52 -3.62 4.41 -7.72
CA LEU A 52 -3.09 4.79 -6.41
C LEU A 52 -4.28 5.10 -5.51
N VAL A 53 -4.42 4.34 -4.43
CA VAL A 53 -5.50 4.49 -3.45
C VAL A 53 -4.89 5.05 -2.17
N LEU A 54 -5.21 6.30 -1.84
CA LEU A 54 -4.88 6.89 -0.55
C LEU A 54 -5.92 6.43 0.46
N TYR A 55 -5.48 5.72 1.51
CA TYR A 55 -6.35 5.16 2.55
C TYR A 55 -6.11 5.89 3.88
N PRO A 56 -6.79 7.03 4.13
CA PRO A 56 -6.65 7.76 5.37
C PRO A 56 -7.26 7.00 6.55
N LEU A 57 -6.51 6.85 7.64
CA LEU A 57 -7.01 6.19 8.85
C LEU A 57 -7.92 7.09 9.67
N HIS A 58 -8.96 6.50 10.26
CA HIS A 58 -9.80 7.19 11.24
C HIS A 58 -9.01 7.46 12.52
N GLU A 59 -9.35 8.53 13.25
CA GLU A 59 -8.67 8.92 14.51
C GLU A 59 -8.68 7.79 15.54
N GLU A 60 -9.82 7.10 15.68
CA GLU A 60 -9.95 5.92 16.54
C GLU A 60 -9.02 4.77 16.14
N THR A 61 -8.76 4.59 14.84
CA THR A 61 -7.79 3.59 14.35
C THR A 61 -6.38 4.00 14.72
N VAL A 62 -6.01 5.26 14.45
CA VAL A 62 -4.68 5.79 14.80
C VAL A 62 -4.44 5.73 16.31
N ARG A 63 -5.43 6.09 17.12
CA ARG A 63 -5.36 6.04 18.58
C ARG A 63 -5.09 4.63 19.11
N ARG A 64 -5.60 3.58 18.45
CA ARG A 64 -5.32 2.18 18.80
C ARG A 64 -3.95 1.72 18.32
N MET A 65 -3.47 2.30 17.23
CA MET A 65 -2.22 1.95 16.54
C MET A 65 -0.99 2.60 17.20
N SER A 66 -0.95 3.92 17.27
CA SER A 66 0.20 4.70 17.74
C SER A 66 -0.05 5.44 19.06
N LYS A 67 -1.31 5.51 19.53
CA LYS A 67 -1.77 6.35 20.66
C LYS A 67 -1.52 7.85 20.47
N GLU A 68 -1.18 8.26 19.25
CA GLU A 68 -0.89 9.64 18.92
C GLU A 68 -2.19 10.43 18.65
N PRO A 69 -2.28 11.69 19.10
CA PRO A 69 -3.35 12.58 18.67
C PRO A 69 -3.14 12.98 17.20
N VAL A 70 -4.18 12.83 16.39
CA VAL A 70 -4.19 13.27 14.98
C VAL A 70 -5.34 14.25 14.75
N ARG A 71 -5.25 15.02 13.66
CA ARG A 71 -6.36 15.88 13.22
C ARG A 71 -7.58 15.03 12.85
N SER A 72 -8.74 15.70 12.86
CA SER A 72 -9.99 15.08 12.44
C SER A 72 -9.88 14.47 11.05
N TYR A 73 -10.48 13.28 10.90
CA TYR A 73 -10.47 12.54 9.65
C TYR A 73 -10.88 13.42 8.47
N TYR A 74 -11.96 14.20 8.61
CA TYR A 74 -12.44 15.10 7.57
C TYR A 74 -11.41 16.17 7.15
N LYS A 75 -10.66 16.77 8.08
CA LYS A 75 -9.63 17.76 7.74
C LYS A 75 -8.49 17.14 6.92
N ARG A 76 -8.11 15.91 7.26
CA ARG A 76 -7.09 15.17 6.52
C ARG A 76 -7.61 14.73 5.16
N GLU A 77 -8.83 14.21 5.10
CA GLU A 77 -9.51 13.83 3.86
C GLU A 77 -9.67 15.03 2.90
N ASP A 78 -10.10 16.19 3.40
CA ASP A 78 -10.22 17.42 2.62
C ASP A 78 -8.87 17.85 2.02
N ARG A 79 -7.80 17.83 2.83
CA ARG A 79 -6.43 18.11 2.35
C ARG A 79 -6.02 17.13 1.25
N LEU A 80 -6.30 15.84 1.40
CA LEU A 80 -5.99 14.84 0.36
C LEU A 80 -6.79 15.10 -0.92
N HIS A 81 -8.05 15.52 -0.80
CA HIS A 81 -8.89 15.89 -1.95
C HIS A 81 -8.36 17.15 -2.65
N GLU A 82 -7.92 18.16 -1.90
CA GLU A 82 -7.23 19.34 -2.44
C GLU A 82 -5.98 18.93 -3.22
N TRP A 83 -5.07 18.21 -2.57
CA TRP A 83 -3.84 17.73 -3.21
C TRP A 83 -4.15 16.90 -4.46
N LYS A 84 -5.11 15.97 -4.40
CA LYS A 84 -5.53 15.17 -5.58
C LYS A 84 -6.02 16.05 -6.73
N ARG A 85 -6.76 17.13 -6.45
CA ARG A 85 -7.23 18.07 -7.49
C ARG A 85 -6.05 18.78 -8.14
N ASP A 86 -5.07 19.21 -7.35
CA ASP A 86 -3.88 19.90 -7.84
C ASP A 86 -3.01 19.01 -8.73
N GLN A 87 -2.93 17.71 -8.41
CA GLN A 87 -2.19 16.74 -9.20
C GLN A 87 -2.79 16.49 -10.59
N GLY A 88 -4.11 16.61 -10.75
CA GLY A 88 -4.80 16.31 -12.02
C GLY A 88 -4.69 14.86 -12.51
N ARG A 89 -4.15 13.93 -11.69
CA ARG A 89 -3.91 12.52 -12.04
C ARG A 89 -5.17 11.68 -11.78
N SER A 90 -5.78 11.17 -12.84
CA SER A 90 -7.04 10.41 -12.76
C SER A 90 -6.93 9.03 -12.09
N PHE A 91 -5.72 8.46 -12.01
CA PHE A 91 -5.49 7.16 -11.37
C PHE A 91 -5.43 7.24 -9.83
N ILE A 92 -5.44 8.45 -9.26
CA ILE A 92 -5.42 8.67 -7.80
C ILE A 92 -6.85 8.66 -7.26
N THR A 93 -7.10 7.84 -6.25
CA THR A 93 -8.37 7.72 -5.53
C THR A 93 -8.13 7.85 -4.03
N ILE A 94 -9.09 8.42 -3.33
CA ILE A 94 -9.08 8.49 -1.86
C ILE A 94 -10.17 7.55 -1.37
N GLU A 95 -9.83 6.65 -0.46
CA GLU A 95 -10.75 5.70 0.13
C GLU A 95 -11.49 6.31 1.33
N THR A 96 -12.80 6.07 1.42
CA THR A 96 -13.70 6.75 2.37
C THR A 96 -14.36 5.80 3.38
N LEU A 97 -13.98 4.52 3.37
CA LEU A 97 -14.53 3.50 4.26
C LEU A 97 -14.42 3.91 5.75
N GLU A 98 -13.25 4.39 6.16
CA GLU A 98 -12.97 4.80 7.54
C GLU A 98 -13.88 5.96 7.98
N GLY A 99 -14.07 6.95 7.12
CA GLY A 99 -14.99 8.06 7.36
C GLY A 99 -16.47 7.64 7.50
N LYS A 100 -16.89 6.62 6.75
CA LYS A 100 -18.26 6.07 6.85
C LYS A 100 -18.49 5.30 8.16
N ARG A 101 -17.47 4.59 8.64
CA ARG A 101 -17.59 3.71 9.81
C ARG A 101 -17.47 4.46 11.13
N LYS A 102 -16.68 5.54 11.18
CA LYS A 102 -16.44 6.40 12.37
C LYS A 102 -16.00 5.64 13.63
N LYS A 103 -15.38 4.49 13.45
CA LYS A 103 -14.99 3.54 14.51
C LYS A 103 -13.67 2.90 14.13
N TYR A 104 -12.96 2.34 15.12
CA TYR A 104 -11.77 1.53 14.88
C TYR A 104 -12.02 0.45 13.81
N THR A 105 -11.23 0.49 12.74
CA THR A 105 -11.22 -0.50 11.68
C THR A 105 -9.95 -1.34 11.78
N PRO A 106 -10.05 -2.63 12.13
CA PRO A 106 -8.91 -3.53 12.09
C PRO A 106 -8.31 -3.56 10.69
N LEU A 107 -6.99 -3.60 10.60
CA LEU A 107 -6.29 -3.64 9.32
C LEU A 107 -6.76 -4.80 8.42
N ASP A 108 -7.05 -5.96 9.00
CA ASP A 108 -7.60 -7.09 8.25
C ASP A 108 -8.92 -6.73 7.54
N THR A 109 -9.82 -5.99 8.21
CA THR A 109 -11.07 -5.52 7.61
C THR A 109 -10.82 -4.50 6.51
N ALA A 110 -9.87 -3.59 6.71
CA ALA A 110 -9.48 -2.61 5.70
C ALA A 110 -8.95 -3.30 4.43
N LEU A 111 -8.05 -4.27 4.59
CA LEU A 111 -7.45 -5.01 3.48
C LEU A 111 -8.46 -5.90 2.75
N ARG A 112 -9.41 -6.54 3.46
CA ARG A 112 -10.53 -7.26 2.80
C ARG A 112 -11.38 -6.33 1.95
N HIS A 113 -11.75 -5.18 2.48
CA HIS A 113 -12.50 -4.20 1.71
C HIS A 113 -11.74 -3.75 0.46
N ILE A 114 -10.44 -3.47 0.59
CA ILE A 114 -9.59 -3.14 -0.55
C ILE A 114 -9.58 -4.27 -1.58
N SER A 115 -9.49 -5.52 -1.13
CA SER A 115 -9.49 -6.66 -2.06
C SER A 115 -10.83 -6.87 -2.78
N ASP A 116 -11.94 -6.45 -2.16
CA ASP A 116 -13.27 -6.53 -2.77
C ASP A 116 -13.50 -5.40 -3.79
N VAL A 117 -12.95 -4.21 -3.53
CA VAL A 117 -13.17 -3.01 -4.34
C VAL A 117 -12.18 -2.88 -5.49
N TYR A 118 -10.93 -3.28 -5.28
CA TYR A 118 -9.83 -3.05 -6.23
C TYR A 118 -9.29 -4.37 -6.81
N PRO A 119 -8.84 -4.36 -8.08
CA PRO A 119 -8.30 -5.55 -8.70
C PRO A 119 -6.89 -5.88 -8.19
N PRO A 120 -6.53 -7.17 -8.05
CA PRO A 120 -5.17 -7.59 -7.78
C PRO A 120 -4.25 -7.35 -9.01
N PRO A 121 -2.91 -7.36 -8.86
CA PRO A 121 -2.14 -7.56 -7.63
C PRO A 121 -2.13 -6.35 -6.68
N TYR A 122 -2.10 -6.60 -5.36
CA TYR A 122 -2.12 -5.57 -4.32
C TYR A 122 -0.72 -5.20 -3.84
N PHE A 123 -0.48 -3.90 -3.74
CA PHE A 123 0.75 -3.33 -3.20
C PHE A 123 0.38 -2.34 -2.10
N LEU A 124 1.01 -2.47 -0.95
CA LEU A 124 0.75 -1.61 0.21
C LEU A 124 1.97 -0.70 0.42
N TYR A 125 1.78 0.58 0.16
CA TYR A 125 2.75 1.62 0.41
C TYR A 125 2.64 2.09 1.86
N LEU A 126 3.71 1.97 2.63
CA LEU A 126 3.74 2.23 4.07
C LEU A 126 4.97 3.06 4.46
N THR A 127 4.82 3.87 5.50
CA THR A 127 5.98 4.39 6.23
C THR A 127 6.68 3.28 7.02
N PRO A 128 7.99 3.39 7.29
CA PRO A 128 8.74 2.45 8.14
C PRO A 128 8.04 2.11 9.46
N GLU A 129 7.49 3.12 10.13
CA GLU A 129 6.81 3.02 11.40
C GLU A 129 5.53 2.19 11.26
N THR A 130 4.72 2.51 10.26
CA THR A 130 3.48 1.78 9.96
C THR A 130 3.75 0.34 9.53
N ALA A 131 4.82 0.09 8.77
CA ALA A 131 5.21 -1.25 8.36
C ALA A 131 5.63 -2.13 9.54
N ASN A 132 6.42 -1.59 10.47
CA ASN A 132 6.78 -2.28 11.71
C ASN A 132 5.56 -2.58 12.56
N LEU A 133 4.65 -1.62 12.69
CA LEU A 133 3.41 -1.81 13.41
C LEU A 133 2.53 -2.89 12.76
N PHE A 134 2.41 -2.88 11.43
CA PHE A 134 1.70 -3.92 10.70
C PHE A 134 2.31 -5.30 10.98
N ALA A 135 3.64 -5.41 10.94
CA ALA A 135 4.35 -6.66 11.19
C ALA A 135 4.16 -7.21 12.61
N SER A 136 3.79 -6.36 13.58
CA SER A 136 3.47 -6.78 14.94
C SER A 136 2.13 -7.55 15.02
N TYR A 137 1.19 -7.30 14.10
CA TYR A 137 -0.13 -7.90 14.11
C TYR A 137 -0.13 -9.38 13.70
N SER A 138 -1.05 -10.15 14.26
CA SER A 138 -1.20 -11.58 13.96
C SER A 138 -1.59 -11.85 12.51
N SER A 139 -2.40 -10.97 11.90
CA SER A 139 -2.83 -11.08 10.51
C SER A 139 -1.74 -10.77 9.49
N PHE A 140 -0.56 -10.30 9.92
CA PHE A 140 0.53 -9.93 9.02
C PHE A 140 0.92 -11.07 8.07
N GLU A 141 1.16 -12.28 8.60
CA GLU A 141 1.63 -13.41 7.79
C GLU A 141 0.58 -13.84 6.75
N GLU A 142 -0.71 -13.73 7.06
CA GLU A 142 -1.79 -14.05 6.13
C GLU A 142 -1.89 -13.06 4.96
N TRP A 143 -1.55 -11.79 5.21
CA TRP A 143 -1.62 -10.74 4.22
C TRP A 143 -0.35 -10.63 3.40
N ILE A 144 0.84 -10.67 4.01
CA ILE A 144 2.14 -10.49 3.32
C ILE A 144 2.38 -11.53 2.22
N VAL A 145 1.73 -12.70 2.29
CA VAL A 145 1.75 -13.72 1.22
C VAL A 145 0.85 -13.36 0.03
N LYS A 146 -0.20 -12.54 0.24
CA LYS A 146 -1.17 -12.09 -0.78
C LYS A 146 -0.82 -10.73 -1.41
N LEU A 147 -0.19 -9.83 -0.64
CA LEU A 147 0.22 -8.50 -1.09
C LEU A 147 1.74 -8.33 -1.08
N ARG A 148 2.24 -7.26 -1.69
CA ARG A 148 3.63 -6.82 -1.57
C ARG A 148 3.69 -5.49 -0.85
N LEU A 149 4.72 -5.25 -0.04
CA LEU A 149 4.91 -3.94 0.61
C LEU A 149 5.88 -3.09 -0.19
N ILE A 150 5.64 -1.79 -0.19
CA ILE A 150 6.59 -0.78 -0.66
C ILE A 150 6.76 0.19 0.51
N LEU A 151 7.97 0.30 1.03
CA LEU A 151 8.28 1.21 2.14
C LEU A 151 8.69 2.57 1.59
N SER A 152 8.25 3.66 2.19
CA SER A 152 8.66 5.00 1.76
C SER A 152 10.15 5.27 1.97
N ALA A 153 10.75 4.64 2.97
CA ALA A 153 12.15 4.73 3.32
C ALA A 153 12.64 3.42 3.96
N GLU A 154 13.95 3.29 4.13
CA GLU A 154 14.51 2.15 4.83
C GLU A 154 14.26 2.28 6.35
N PRO A 155 13.65 1.26 6.99
CA PRO A 155 13.40 1.28 8.43
C PRO A 155 14.70 1.17 9.23
N GLN A 156 14.91 2.08 10.18
CA GLN A 156 16.06 2.03 11.11
C GLN A 156 16.07 0.76 11.96
N GLN A 157 14.90 0.26 12.32
CA GLN A 157 14.72 -0.98 13.05
C GLN A 157 13.69 -1.84 12.32
N LEU A 158 14.10 -3.03 11.88
CA LEU A 158 13.21 -3.99 11.22
C LEU A 158 12.59 -4.94 12.23
N HIS A 159 11.26 -5.04 12.22
CA HIS A 159 10.58 -6.09 12.95
C HIS A 159 11.00 -7.49 12.44
N PRO A 160 11.21 -8.51 13.30
CA PRO A 160 11.69 -9.83 12.87
C PRO A 160 10.81 -10.48 11.78
N ARG A 161 9.50 -10.22 11.80
CA ARG A 161 8.60 -10.69 10.74
C ARG A 161 8.81 -9.97 9.40
N LEU A 162 9.18 -8.68 9.38
CA LEU A 162 9.57 -8.02 8.13
C LEU A 162 10.85 -8.64 7.58
N VAL A 163 11.83 -8.94 8.43
CA VAL A 163 13.07 -9.61 8.02
C VAL A 163 12.77 -10.98 7.40
N LYS A 164 11.93 -11.79 8.06
CA LYS A 164 11.49 -13.11 7.56
C LYS A 164 10.86 -13.03 6.16
N PHE A 165 10.16 -11.95 5.86
CA PHE A 165 9.49 -11.72 4.57
C PHE A 165 10.18 -10.64 3.72
N SER A 166 11.50 -10.48 3.83
CA SER A 166 12.29 -9.50 3.05
C SER A 166 12.07 -9.58 1.54
N HIS A 167 11.87 -10.78 1.01
CA HIS A 167 11.56 -11.03 -0.41
C HIS A 167 10.17 -10.52 -0.86
N ARG A 168 9.32 -10.06 0.07
CA ARG A 168 7.94 -9.58 -0.19
C ARG A 168 7.79 -8.07 -0.06
N TRP A 169 8.86 -7.37 0.29
CA TRP A 169 8.85 -5.92 0.39
C TRP A 169 10.08 -5.30 -0.26
N ASP A 170 9.96 -4.02 -0.58
CA ASP A 170 11.02 -3.19 -1.12
C ASP A 170 10.85 -1.75 -0.67
N VAL A 171 11.88 -0.95 -0.85
CA VAL A 171 11.85 0.49 -0.55
C VAL A 171 11.59 1.26 -1.85
N ALA A 172 10.77 2.29 -1.79
CA ALA A 172 10.51 3.20 -2.90
C ALA A 172 11.81 3.91 -3.29
N GLY A 173 12.08 4.04 -4.59
CA GLY A 173 13.33 4.63 -5.10
C GLY A 173 14.57 3.74 -4.98
N ALA A 174 14.52 2.58 -4.31
CA ALA A 174 15.60 1.61 -4.38
C ALA A 174 15.60 0.98 -5.78
N VAL A 175 16.65 1.25 -6.56
CA VAL A 175 16.92 0.56 -7.82
C VAL A 175 17.18 -0.90 -7.47
N ARG A 176 16.25 -1.80 -7.78
CA ARG A 176 16.59 -3.22 -7.82
C ARG A 176 17.46 -3.41 -9.07
N GLU A 177 18.77 -3.51 -8.87
CA GLU A 177 19.60 -4.24 -9.83
C GLU A 177 19.04 -5.67 -9.88
N GLU A 178 18.53 -6.06 -11.04
CA GLU A 178 17.99 -7.39 -11.32
C GLU A 178 19.06 -8.47 -11.27
#